data_AF-A0A917XPQ7-F1
#
_entry.id   AF-A0A917XPQ7-F1
#
_cell.length_a   1.000
_cell.length_b   1.000
_cell.length_c   1.000
_cell.angle_alpha   90.00
_cell.angle_beta   90.00
_cell.angle_gamma   90.00
#
_symmetry.space_group_name_H-M   'P 1'
#
loop_
_entity.id
_entity.type
_entity.pdbx_description
1 polymer ?
#
loop_
_entity_poly.entity_id
_entity_poly.type
_entity_poly.pdbx_seq_one_letter_code
_entity_poly.pdbx_strand_id
1 'polypeptide(L)'
;MTACTLCPRTAPDHEHLCLVHSGELRGWLAEIPAQARLLDEFLTPAGAPAEGRLGGTGRAHSPAPVDLRILTLLGPGHYDPAGPDDDGTAPIRVLLGAWAGHIAYLYPAATRDPHGIQRTQPCEQAWPSGGETIDGWCDWLAAYLPYALTLPLAAELHTALDTLVRRLRDLTHTRPHQHPRSAPCPACDLCTLVSTDGQWGVRCLGCGHQMTPDEYDQHAAAILHTHQLTAR
;
A
#
# COMPACT_ATOMS: atom_id res chain seq x y z
N MET A 1 -13.10 -1.11 -22.93
CA MET A 1 -11.67 -0.95 -22.57
C MET A 1 -11.27 0.51 -22.65
N THR A 2 -10.93 1.08 -21.51
CA THR A 2 -10.40 2.44 -21.32
C THR A 2 -8.87 2.40 -21.30
N ALA A 3 -8.20 3.50 -21.67
CA ALA A 3 -6.76 3.61 -21.47
C ALA A 3 -6.46 3.86 -19.98
N CYS A 4 -5.40 3.25 -19.47
CA CYS A 4 -4.89 3.55 -18.14
C CYS A 4 -4.45 5.02 -18.08
N THR A 5 -4.84 5.73 -17.02
CA THR A 5 -4.52 7.16 -16.85
C THR A 5 -3.03 7.42 -16.59
N LEU A 6 -2.26 6.41 -16.18
CA LEU A 6 -0.85 6.53 -15.81
C LEU A 6 0.12 5.94 -16.85
N CYS A 7 -0.34 5.10 -17.79
CA CYS A 7 0.54 4.51 -18.80
C CYS A 7 -0.20 4.09 -20.07
N PRO A 8 0.50 3.74 -21.16
CA PRO A 8 -0.14 3.36 -22.43
C PRO A 8 -0.90 2.02 -22.42
N ARG A 9 -0.97 1.30 -21.29
CA ARG A 9 -1.67 0.00 -21.20
C ARG A 9 -3.18 0.21 -21.11
N THR A 10 -3.94 -0.80 -21.50
CA THR A 10 -5.39 -0.82 -21.32
C THR A 10 -5.77 -1.11 -19.87
N ALA A 11 -6.81 -0.43 -19.39
CA ALA A 11 -7.47 -0.73 -18.12
C ALA A 11 -8.63 -1.72 -18.34
N PRO A 12 -8.98 -2.54 -17.33
CA PRO A 12 -10.21 -3.32 -17.33
C PRO A 12 -11.45 -2.44 -17.55
N ASP A 13 -12.56 -3.05 -17.99
CA ASP A 13 -13.78 -2.29 -18.26
C ASP A 13 -14.25 -1.53 -17.01
N HIS A 14 -14.56 -0.25 -17.19
CA HIS A 14 -14.98 0.69 -16.15
C HIS A 14 -13.91 1.08 -15.10
N GLU A 15 -12.67 0.63 -15.25
CA GLU A 15 -11.55 1.06 -14.40
C GLU A 15 -10.70 2.14 -15.10
N HIS A 16 -10.03 2.96 -14.28
CA HIS A 16 -9.10 4.01 -14.74
C HIS A 16 -7.63 3.57 -14.73
N LEU A 17 -7.30 2.45 -14.07
CA LEU A 17 -5.93 1.96 -13.95
C LEU A 17 -5.79 0.56 -14.56
N CYS A 18 -4.64 0.26 -15.15
CA CYS A 18 -4.32 -1.10 -15.59
C CYS A 18 -4.00 -2.02 -14.40
N LEU A 19 -3.98 -3.33 -14.66
CA LEU A 19 -3.69 -4.38 -13.67
C LEU A 19 -2.34 -4.16 -12.94
N VAL A 20 -1.36 -3.53 -13.58
CA VAL A 20 -0.09 -3.16 -12.92
C VAL A 20 -0.33 -2.16 -11.80
N HIS A 21 -0.88 -1.00 -12.14
CA HIS A 21 -1.01 0.10 -11.17
C HIS A 21 -2.08 -0.21 -10.11
N SER A 22 -3.13 -0.97 -10.45
CA SER A 22 -4.07 -1.46 -9.46
C SER A 22 -3.45 -2.55 -8.56
N GLY A 23 -2.54 -3.36 -9.09
CA GLY A 23 -1.75 -4.32 -8.31
C GLY A 23 -0.71 -3.66 -7.40
N GLU A 24 -0.12 -2.54 -7.84
CA GLU A 24 0.77 -1.71 -7.01
C GLU A 24 0.01 -1.09 -5.84
N LEU A 25 -1.17 -0.50 -6.08
CA LEU A 25 -2.02 0.02 -5.01
C LEU A 25 -2.30 -1.04 -3.93
N ARG A 26 -2.68 -2.26 -4.34
CA ARG A 26 -2.89 -3.38 -3.40
C ARG A 26 -1.62 -3.74 -2.64
N GLY A 27 -0.50 -3.84 -3.35
CA GLY A 27 0.79 -4.18 -2.76
C GLY A 27 1.27 -3.12 -1.74
N TRP A 28 1.07 -1.85 -2.05
CA TRP A 28 1.41 -0.73 -1.17
C TRP A 28 0.53 -0.67 0.07
N LEU A 29 -0.79 -0.84 -0.08
CA LEU A 29 -1.69 -0.89 1.08
C LEU A 29 -1.35 -2.05 2.03
N ALA A 30 -0.89 -3.19 1.49
CA ALA A 30 -0.41 -4.31 2.29
C ALA A 30 0.98 -4.06 2.93
N GLU A 31 1.85 -3.28 2.27
CA GLU A 31 3.22 -2.98 2.74
C GLU A 31 3.25 -1.90 3.82
N ILE A 32 2.45 -0.83 3.68
CA ILE A 32 2.49 0.36 4.54
C ILE A 32 2.46 0.01 6.04
N PRO A 33 1.60 -0.90 6.54
CA PRO A 33 1.58 -1.19 7.97
C PRO A 33 2.86 -1.85 8.48
N ALA A 34 3.51 -2.70 7.67
CA ALA A 34 4.79 -3.29 8.03
C ALA A 34 5.91 -2.23 8.07
N GLN A 35 5.92 -1.31 7.10
CA GLN A 35 6.86 -0.18 7.09
C GLN A 35 6.65 0.75 8.29
N ALA A 36 5.39 1.01 8.68
CA ALA A 36 5.09 1.84 9.84
C ALA A 36 5.59 1.23 11.15
N ARG A 37 5.51 -0.10 11.30
CA ARG A 37 6.09 -0.81 12.46
C ARG A 37 7.62 -0.72 12.49
N LEU A 38 8.29 -0.85 11.34
CA LEU A 38 9.74 -0.64 11.26
C LEU A 38 10.13 0.78 11.66
N LEU A 39 9.34 1.79 11.23
CA LEU A 39 9.55 3.18 11.63
C LEU A 39 9.45 3.41 13.14
N ASP A 40 8.54 2.70 13.83
CA ASP A 40 8.39 2.78 15.29
C ASP A 40 9.66 2.30 16.03
N GLU A 41 10.39 1.32 15.48
CA GLU A 41 11.67 0.86 16.04
C GLU A 41 12.73 1.99 16.04
N PHE A 42 12.71 2.88 15.05
CA PHE A 42 13.61 4.04 14.99
C PHE A 42 13.26 5.15 15.98
N LEU A 43 12.07 5.11 16.61
CA LEU A 43 11.70 6.04 17.68
C LEU A 43 12.32 5.67 19.03
N THR A 44 12.77 4.44 19.21
CA THR A 44 13.39 3.98 20.46
C THR A 44 14.83 4.50 20.53
N PRO A 45 15.20 5.35 21.52
CA PRO A 45 16.56 5.83 21.66
C PRO A 45 17.51 4.65 21.87
N ALA A 46 18.43 4.45 20.93
CA ALA A 46 19.50 3.47 21.08
C ALA A 46 20.50 3.94 22.15
N GLY A 47 20.21 3.63 23.41
CA GLY A 47 21.12 3.87 24.53
C GLY A 47 20.41 3.98 25.86
N ALA A 48 20.40 2.89 26.63
CA ALA A 48 20.28 3.02 28.08
C ALA A 48 21.49 3.83 28.58
N PRO A 49 21.33 4.77 29.52
CA PRO A 49 22.48 5.35 30.20
C PRO A 49 23.28 4.20 30.82
N ALA A 50 24.60 4.24 30.68
CA ALA A 50 25.45 3.30 31.39
C ALA A 50 25.20 3.45 32.90
N GLU A 51 24.39 2.57 33.48
CA GLU A 51 24.25 2.41 34.92
C GLU A 51 25.59 1.90 35.46
N GLY A 52 26.48 2.82 35.80
CA GLY A 52 27.74 2.45 36.45
C GLY A 52 28.87 3.43 36.27
N ARG A 53 28.78 4.62 36.88
CA ARG A 53 29.84 5.18 37.75
C ARG A 53 29.50 6.60 38.19
N LEU A 54 29.24 6.73 39.49
CA LEU A 54 29.47 7.95 40.26
C LEU A 54 30.97 8.26 40.21
N GLY A 55 31.41 9.10 39.27
CA GLY A 55 32.78 9.59 39.25
C GLY A 55 33.25 10.10 37.90
N GLY A 56 33.28 11.43 37.75
CA GLY A 56 34.18 12.12 36.82
C GLY A 56 33.58 12.48 35.46
N THR A 57 33.16 13.75 35.30
CA THR A 57 33.10 14.51 34.03
C THR A 57 32.62 13.79 32.76
N GLY A 58 31.71 12.82 32.91
CA GLY A 58 31.12 12.10 31.80
C GLY A 58 30.06 12.96 31.14
N ARG A 59 30.31 13.36 29.89
CA ARG A 59 29.33 14.05 29.04
C ARG A 59 28.01 13.29 29.15
N ALA A 60 26.97 13.94 29.65
CA ALA A 60 25.61 13.45 29.53
C ALA A 60 25.37 13.26 28.03
N HIS A 61 25.46 12.03 27.54
CA HIS A 61 25.08 11.72 26.18
C HIS A 61 23.58 11.96 26.12
N SER A 62 23.20 13.10 25.55
CA SER A 62 21.81 13.32 25.17
C SER A 62 21.40 12.14 24.29
N PRO A 63 20.27 11.47 24.54
CA PRO A 63 19.79 10.41 23.68
C PRO A 63 19.82 10.94 22.24
N ALA A 64 20.31 10.11 21.31
CA ALA A 64 20.43 10.52 19.92
C ALA A 64 19.10 11.13 19.46
N PRO A 65 19.10 12.31 18.82
CA PRO A 65 17.86 12.94 18.41
C PRO A 65 17.12 11.98 17.48
N VAL A 66 15.89 11.65 17.85
CA VAL A 66 14.99 10.88 17.00
C VAL A 66 14.82 11.63 15.68
N ASP A 67 14.82 10.89 14.58
CA ASP A 67 14.63 11.49 13.26
C ASP A 67 13.25 12.16 13.18
N LEU A 68 13.25 13.50 13.08
CA LEU A 68 12.03 14.31 13.06
C LEU A 68 11.11 13.97 11.88
N ARG A 69 11.66 13.41 10.79
CA ARG A 69 10.86 12.93 9.64
C ARG A 69 9.98 11.76 10.04
N ILE A 70 10.50 10.86 10.88
CA ILE A 70 9.77 9.69 11.38
C ILE A 70 8.66 10.13 12.35
N LEU A 71 8.98 11.07 13.26
CA LEU A 71 7.98 11.66 14.15
C LEU A 71 6.86 12.39 13.39
N THR A 72 7.18 13.05 12.28
CA THR A 72 6.17 13.72 11.44
C THR A 72 5.24 12.69 10.77
N LEU A 73 5.78 11.57 10.28
CA LEU A 73 4.99 10.53 9.62
C LEU A 73 4.10 9.73 10.58
N LEU A 74 4.61 9.40 11.78
CA LEU A 74 3.89 8.60 12.79
C LEU A 74 3.08 9.44 13.77
N GLY A 75 3.30 10.76 13.80
CA GLY A 75 2.70 11.66 14.76
C GLY A 75 1.16 11.69 14.70
N PRO A 76 0.47 11.98 15.82
CA PRO A 76 -0.99 12.07 15.88
C PRO A 76 -1.55 13.37 15.25
N GLY A 77 -0.72 14.11 14.51
CA GLY A 77 -1.02 15.45 14.03
C GLY A 77 -2.07 15.47 12.93
N HIS A 78 -2.74 16.62 12.80
CA HIS A 78 -3.50 16.96 11.60
C HIS A 78 -2.51 17.59 10.60
N TYR A 79 -2.69 17.34 9.31
CA TYR A 79 -1.88 18.03 8.30
C TYR A 79 -2.52 19.40 8.03
N ASP A 80 -1.78 20.46 8.36
CA ASP A 80 -2.12 21.83 8.00
C ASP A 80 -0.90 22.42 7.25
N PRO A 81 -1.02 22.76 5.96
CA PRO A 81 0.11 23.21 5.18
C PRO A 81 0.65 24.55 5.72
N ALA A 82 1.78 24.49 6.42
CA ALA A 82 2.36 25.62 7.12
C ALA A 82 3.27 26.46 6.18
N GLY A 83 2.68 27.08 5.16
CA GLY A 83 3.35 28.07 4.33
C GLY A 83 4.37 27.48 3.33
N PRO A 84 5.26 28.33 2.76
CA PRO A 84 6.09 27.98 1.60
C PRO A 84 7.24 27.00 1.90
N ASP A 85 7.56 26.78 3.18
CA ASP A 85 8.62 25.85 3.62
C ASP A 85 8.07 24.46 3.96
N ASP A 86 6.77 24.22 3.82
CA ASP A 86 6.17 22.90 3.95
C ASP A 86 6.60 22.00 2.79
N ASP A 87 7.22 20.87 3.11
CA ASP A 87 7.63 19.86 2.13
C ASP A 87 6.47 18.94 1.70
N GLY A 88 5.25 19.25 2.15
CA GLY A 88 4.02 18.54 1.83
C GLY A 88 3.83 17.25 2.62
N THR A 89 4.60 17.04 3.69
CA THR A 89 4.60 15.78 4.43
C THR A 89 3.39 15.67 5.36
N ALA A 90 2.37 14.95 4.89
CA ALA A 90 1.26 14.53 5.74
C ALA A 90 1.63 13.28 6.57
N PRO A 91 1.17 13.20 7.84
CA PRO A 91 1.23 11.96 8.62
C PRO A 91 0.51 10.81 7.90
N ILE A 92 1.00 9.58 8.05
CA ILE A 92 0.48 8.40 7.35
C ILE A 92 -1.03 8.25 7.58
N ARG A 93 -1.45 8.33 8.86
CA ARG A 93 -2.87 8.20 9.25
C ARG A 93 -3.75 9.27 8.62
N VAL A 94 -3.27 10.51 8.52
CA VAL A 94 -4.03 11.62 7.95
C VAL A 94 -4.22 11.43 6.45
N LEU A 95 -3.15 11.06 5.73
CA LEU A 95 -3.22 10.82 4.29
C LEU A 95 -4.19 9.68 3.96
N LEU A 96 -4.07 8.55 4.65
CA LEU A 96 -4.95 7.40 4.43
C LEU A 96 -6.41 7.71 4.81
N GLY A 97 -6.63 8.37 5.96
CA GLY A 97 -7.96 8.76 6.42
C GLY A 97 -8.63 9.78 5.48
N ALA A 98 -7.88 10.73 4.95
CA ALA A 98 -8.39 11.72 3.98
C ALA A 98 -8.85 11.04 2.68
N TRP A 99 -8.04 10.11 2.14
CA TRP A 99 -8.44 9.32 0.97
C TRP A 99 -9.65 8.44 1.26
N ALA A 100 -9.68 7.78 2.41
CA ALA A 100 -10.81 6.94 2.81
C ALA A 100 -12.10 7.76 2.92
N GLY A 101 -12.05 8.92 3.59
CA GLY A 101 -13.17 9.85 3.70
C GLY A 101 -13.65 10.36 2.34
N HIS A 102 -12.72 10.72 1.45
CA HIS A 102 -13.08 11.18 0.11
C HIS A 102 -13.73 10.09 -0.73
N ILE A 103 -13.22 8.85 -0.69
CA ILE A 103 -13.83 7.70 -1.37
C ILE A 103 -15.21 7.39 -0.77
N ALA A 104 -15.35 7.42 0.55
CA ALA A 104 -16.63 7.20 1.23
C ALA A 104 -17.67 8.25 0.83
N TYR A 105 -17.28 9.52 0.74
CA TYR A 105 -18.16 10.60 0.29
C TYR A 105 -18.65 10.39 -1.15
N LEU A 106 -17.85 9.76 -2.01
CA LEU A 106 -18.27 9.44 -3.37
C LEU A 106 -19.03 8.11 -3.47
N TYR A 107 -18.95 7.23 -2.47
CA TYR A 107 -19.53 5.90 -2.52
C TYR A 107 -21.06 5.94 -2.39
N PRO A 108 -21.82 5.36 -3.34
CA PRO A 108 -23.27 5.33 -3.29
C PRO A 108 -23.77 4.25 -2.33
N ALA A 109 -23.94 4.58 -1.05
CA ALA A 109 -24.48 3.65 -0.06
C ALA A 109 -26.01 3.64 -0.07
N ALA A 110 -26.58 2.44 -0.03
CA ALA A 110 -28.00 2.27 0.22
C ALA A 110 -28.29 2.40 1.73
N THR A 111 -29.07 3.40 2.11
CA THR A 111 -29.53 3.61 3.49
C THR A 111 -31.05 3.49 3.54
N ARG A 112 -31.58 3.04 4.68
CA ARG A 112 -33.03 3.11 4.95
C ARG A 112 -33.29 4.27 5.87
N ASP A 113 -34.23 5.13 5.48
CA ASP A 113 -34.69 6.20 6.36
C ASP A 113 -35.55 5.63 7.52
N PRO A 114 -35.87 6.43 8.55
CA PRO A 114 -36.71 5.98 9.67
C PRO A 114 -38.11 5.50 9.27
N HIS A 115 -38.55 5.78 8.04
CA HIS A 115 -39.83 5.33 7.48
C HIS A 115 -39.71 4.06 6.64
N GLY A 116 -38.51 3.47 6.56
CA GLY A 116 -38.23 2.23 5.83
C GLY A 116 -38.03 2.43 4.33
N ILE A 117 -37.97 3.66 3.84
CA ILE A 117 -37.72 3.95 2.42
C ILE A 117 -36.22 3.82 2.15
N GLN A 118 -35.90 3.02 1.14
CA GLN A 118 -34.52 2.86 0.68
C GLN A 118 -34.11 4.08 -0.15
N ARG A 119 -33.02 4.72 0.26
CA ARG A 119 -32.41 5.87 -0.42
C ARG A 119 -30.96 5.53 -0.73
N THR A 120 -30.45 6.01 -1.86
CA THR A 120 -29.03 5.97 -2.16
C THR A 120 -28.44 7.33 -1.80
N GLN A 121 -27.49 7.35 -0.86
CA GLN A 121 -26.86 8.56 -0.35
C GLN A 121 -25.35 8.31 -0.19
N PRO A 122 -24.51 9.35 -0.34
CA PRO A 122 -23.11 9.30 0.09
C PRO A 122 -22.95 8.72 1.49
N CYS A 123 -21.87 7.98 1.74
CA CYS A 123 -21.49 7.71 3.12
C CYS A 123 -21.09 9.03 3.80
N GLU A 124 -21.63 9.29 4.98
CA GLU A 124 -21.27 10.48 5.76
C GLU A 124 -19.79 10.48 6.15
N GLN A 125 -19.22 9.30 6.39
CA GLN A 125 -17.80 9.11 6.67
C GLN A 125 -17.35 7.66 6.40
N ALA A 126 -16.04 7.48 6.32
CA ALA A 126 -15.41 6.16 6.29
C ALA A 126 -15.35 5.56 7.69
N TRP A 127 -15.57 4.24 7.79
CA TRP A 127 -15.61 3.51 9.06
C TRP A 127 -14.69 2.29 9.00
N PRO A 128 -13.41 2.42 9.39
CA PRO A 128 -12.48 1.30 9.44
C PRO A 128 -12.82 0.37 10.61
N SER A 129 -13.01 -0.93 10.34
CA SER A 129 -13.42 -1.92 11.36
C SER A 129 -12.43 -2.07 12.53
N GLY A 130 -11.14 -1.78 12.28
CA GLY A 130 -10.06 -1.82 13.28
C GLY A 130 -9.80 -0.48 13.99
N GLY A 131 -10.70 0.50 13.85
CA GLY A 131 -10.49 1.88 14.30
C GLY A 131 -9.59 2.68 13.35
N GLU A 132 -9.37 3.96 13.68
CA GLU A 132 -8.63 4.91 12.83
C GLU A 132 -7.09 4.71 12.91
N THR A 133 -6.64 3.46 12.84
CA THR A 133 -5.23 3.05 12.84
C THR A 133 -4.68 2.96 11.42
N ILE A 134 -3.35 2.84 11.26
CA ILE A 134 -2.74 2.65 9.93
C ILE A 134 -3.25 1.33 9.31
N ASP A 135 -3.24 0.23 10.06
CA ASP A 135 -3.78 -1.06 9.61
C ASP A 135 -5.26 -0.93 9.22
N GLY A 136 -6.09 -0.32 10.09
CA GLY A 136 -7.52 -0.15 9.84
C GLY A 136 -7.84 0.68 8.60
N TRP A 137 -7.08 1.75 8.33
CA TRP A 137 -7.25 2.53 7.11
C TRP A 137 -6.77 1.80 5.86
N CYS A 138 -5.64 1.09 5.94
CA CYS A 138 -5.16 0.26 4.82
C CYS A 138 -6.16 -0.84 4.47
N ASP A 139 -6.71 -1.54 5.46
CA ASP A 139 -7.72 -2.59 5.28
C ASP A 139 -8.99 -2.03 4.64
N TRP A 140 -9.46 -0.87 5.13
CA TRP A 140 -10.63 -0.21 4.56
C TRP A 140 -10.38 0.19 3.10
N LEU A 141 -9.25 0.84 2.80
CA LEU A 141 -8.90 1.25 1.45
C LEU A 141 -8.75 0.05 0.52
N ALA A 142 -8.15 -1.05 0.99
CA ALA A 142 -8.01 -2.28 0.22
C ALA A 142 -9.37 -2.90 -0.12
N ALA A 143 -10.31 -2.91 0.84
CA ALA A 143 -11.67 -3.43 0.63
C ALA A 143 -12.47 -2.58 -0.39
N TYR A 144 -12.31 -1.26 -0.36
CA TYR A 144 -12.99 -0.34 -1.28
C TYR A 144 -12.21 -0.03 -2.56
N LEU A 145 -11.01 -0.60 -2.73
CA LEU A 145 -10.17 -0.37 -3.91
C LEU A 145 -10.88 -0.70 -5.22
N PRO A 146 -11.65 -1.82 -5.37
CA PRO A 146 -12.37 -2.08 -6.62
C PRO A 146 -13.29 -0.93 -7.04
N TYR A 147 -13.95 -0.27 -6.07
CA TYR A 147 -14.75 0.92 -6.34
C TYR A 147 -13.86 2.12 -6.68
N ALA A 148 -12.81 2.38 -5.89
CA ALA A 148 -11.91 3.50 -6.12
C ALA A 148 -11.25 3.48 -7.51
N LEU A 149 -10.97 2.29 -8.06
CA LEU A 149 -10.44 2.12 -9.42
C LEU A 149 -11.42 2.57 -10.51
N THR A 150 -12.72 2.64 -10.23
CA THR A 150 -13.75 3.16 -11.15
C THR A 150 -13.88 4.69 -11.10
N LEU A 151 -13.17 5.35 -10.19
CA LEU A 151 -13.20 6.80 -10.05
C LEU A 151 -12.08 7.47 -10.87
N PRO A 152 -12.29 8.67 -11.43
CA PRO A 152 -11.27 9.39 -12.18
C PRO A 152 -10.04 9.76 -11.33
N LEU A 153 -10.21 9.83 -10.01
CA LEU A 153 -9.15 10.14 -9.04
C LEU A 153 -8.17 8.99 -8.77
N ALA A 154 -8.36 7.80 -9.37
CA ALA A 154 -7.51 6.64 -9.11
C ALA A 154 -6.01 6.92 -9.37
N ALA A 155 -5.70 7.78 -10.35
CA ALA A 155 -4.34 8.22 -10.65
C ALA A 155 -3.72 9.06 -9.52
N GLU A 156 -4.52 9.91 -8.89
CA GLU A 156 -4.09 10.77 -7.78
C GLU A 156 -3.85 9.93 -6.52
N LEU A 157 -4.75 8.98 -6.22
CA LEU A 157 -4.56 8.01 -5.15
C LEU A 157 -3.26 7.21 -5.34
N HIS A 158 -3.01 6.72 -6.57
CA HIS A 158 -1.77 6.02 -6.91
C HIS A 158 -0.55 6.90 -6.68
N THR A 159 -0.55 8.13 -7.18
CA THR A 159 0.58 9.06 -7.01
C THR A 159 0.84 9.37 -5.53
N ALA A 160 -0.22 9.56 -4.75
CA ALA A 160 -0.12 9.82 -3.31
C ALA A 160 0.49 8.63 -2.55
N LEU A 161 0.02 7.41 -2.83
CA LEU A 161 0.56 6.19 -2.19
C LEU A 161 1.97 5.85 -2.68
N ASP A 162 2.28 6.05 -3.96
CA ASP A 162 3.64 5.89 -4.50
C ASP A 162 4.63 6.81 -3.76
N THR A 163 4.27 8.09 -3.64
CA THR A 163 5.09 9.09 -2.96
C THR A 163 5.32 8.71 -1.50
N LEU A 164 4.26 8.29 -0.81
CA LEU A 164 4.35 7.81 0.56
C LEU A 164 5.27 6.58 0.67
N VAL A 165 5.04 5.54 -0.12
CA VAL A 165 5.81 4.29 -0.05
C VAL A 165 7.28 4.49 -0.41
N ARG A 166 7.58 5.31 -1.44
CA ARG A 166 8.97 5.66 -1.77
C ARG A 166 9.68 6.32 -0.58
N ARG A 167 8.99 7.23 0.11
CA ARG A 167 9.52 7.89 1.30
C ARG A 167 9.72 6.92 2.46
N LEU A 168 8.75 6.03 2.71
CA LEU A 168 8.87 5.00 3.75
C LEU A 168 10.07 4.09 3.49
N ARG A 169 10.23 3.60 2.25
CA ARG A 169 11.35 2.76 1.85
C ARG A 169 12.70 3.46 1.93
N ASP A 170 12.75 4.76 1.63
CA ASP A 170 13.98 5.57 1.78
C ASP A 170 14.39 5.65 3.26
N LEU A 171 13.43 5.91 4.15
CA LEU A 171 13.67 6.01 5.60
C LEU A 171 14.03 4.66 6.25
N THR A 172 13.34 3.58 5.86
CA THR A 172 13.62 2.24 6.39
C THR A 172 14.76 1.53 5.66
N HIS A 173 15.32 2.16 4.62
CA HIS A 173 16.31 1.58 3.71
C HIS A 173 15.87 0.23 3.10
N THR A 174 14.56 -0.01 3.00
CA THR A 174 14.00 -1.25 2.46
C THR A 174 14.07 -1.25 0.93
N ARG A 175 14.57 -2.35 0.35
CA ARG A 175 14.58 -2.55 -1.11
C ARG A 175 13.67 -3.71 -1.49
N PRO A 176 12.76 -3.56 -2.46
CA PRO A 176 11.94 -4.67 -2.93
C PRO A 176 12.79 -5.78 -3.56
N HIS A 177 12.60 -7.03 -3.13
CA HIS A 177 13.23 -8.18 -3.76
C HIS A 177 12.29 -8.84 -4.76
N GLN A 178 12.89 -9.50 -5.77
CA GLN A 178 12.17 -10.31 -6.73
C GLN A 178 12.30 -11.78 -6.35
N HIS A 179 11.17 -12.47 -6.32
CA HIS A 179 11.07 -13.89 -6.04
C HIS A 179 10.71 -14.62 -7.33
N PRO A 180 11.62 -15.46 -7.87
CA PRO A 180 11.33 -16.24 -9.05
C PRO A 180 10.20 -17.25 -8.76
N ARG A 181 9.35 -17.45 -9.76
CA ARG A 181 8.23 -18.39 -9.73
C ARG A 181 8.56 -19.62 -10.56
N SER A 182 8.07 -20.77 -10.11
CA SER A 182 8.45 -22.08 -10.65
C SER A 182 7.72 -22.46 -11.93
N ALA A 183 6.47 -21.99 -12.12
CA ALA A 183 5.71 -22.28 -13.33
C ALA A 183 6.21 -21.43 -14.53
N PRO A 184 6.22 -21.99 -15.76
CA PRO A 184 6.54 -21.22 -16.96
C PRO A 184 5.43 -20.21 -17.28
N CYS A 185 5.76 -19.15 -18.00
CA CYS A 185 4.78 -18.15 -18.42
C CYS A 185 3.78 -18.75 -19.45
N PRO A 186 2.45 -18.65 -19.24
CA PRO A 186 1.47 -19.20 -20.17
C PRO A 186 1.44 -18.50 -21.54
N ALA A 187 2.00 -17.29 -21.64
CA ALA A 187 2.00 -16.51 -22.88
C ALA A 187 3.23 -16.76 -23.77
N CYS A 188 4.40 -17.07 -23.18
CA CYS A 188 5.66 -17.19 -23.93
C CYS A 188 6.51 -18.41 -23.53
N ASP A 189 6.02 -19.25 -22.62
CA ASP A 189 6.64 -20.49 -22.13
C ASP A 189 8.01 -20.32 -21.45
N LEU A 190 8.42 -19.08 -21.13
CA LEU A 190 9.68 -18.80 -20.44
C LEU A 190 9.51 -18.90 -18.92
N CYS A 191 10.49 -19.48 -18.23
CA CYS A 191 10.58 -19.54 -16.75
C CYS A 191 11.11 -18.22 -16.15
N THR A 192 10.49 -17.10 -16.54
CA THR A 192 10.89 -15.76 -16.10
C THR A 192 9.78 -15.04 -15.33
N LEU A 193 8.83 -15.79 -14.77
CA LEU A 193 7.81 -15.24 -13.88
C LEU A 193 8.45 -14.86 -12.54
N VAL A 194 8.17 -13.65 -12.07
CA VAL A 194 8.62 -13.15 -10.76
C VAL A 194 7.47 -12.48 -10.03
N SER A 195 7.46 -12.59 -8.71
CA SER A 195 6.71 -11.67 -7.84
C SER A 195 7.70 -10.73 -7.16
N THR A 196 7.34 -9.46 -7.00
CA THR A 196 8.19 -8.47 -6.33
C THR A 196 7.58 -8.10 -4.99
N ASP A 197 8.40 -7.93 -3.96
CA ASP A 197 7.92 -7.44 -2.66
C ASP A 197 7.14 -6.12 -2.81
N GLY A 198 6.00 -6.03 -2.12
CA GLY A 198 5.12 -4.86 -2.22
C GLY A 198 4.41 -4.70 -3.57
N GLN A 199 4.42 -5.72 -4.44
CA GLN A 199 3.59 -5.79 -5.64
C GLN A 199 2.67 -7.00 -5.58
N TRP A 200 1.38 -6.79 -5.89
CA TRP A 200 0.39 -7.86 -5.84
C TRP A 200 0.52 -8.85 -7.01
N GLY A 201 1.01 -8.42 -8.17
CA GLY A 201 1.00 -9.25 -9.39
C GLY A 201 2.24 -10.13 -9.57
N VAL A 202 2.07 -11.23 -10.30
CA VAL A 202 3.18 -12.00 -10.90
C VAL A 202 3.40 -11.51 -12.33
N ARG A 203 4.65 -11.20 -12.68
CA ARG A 203 5.02 -10.66 -14.00
C ARG A 203 6.09 -11.51 -14.67
N CYS A 204 5.92 -11.75 -15.96
CA CYS A 204 6.96 -12.33 -16.81
C CYS A 204 7.96 -11.26 -17.23
N LEU A 205 9.25 -11.46 -16.92
CA LEU A 205 10.31 -10.54 -17.36
C LEU A 205 10.63 -10.66 -18.86
N GLY A 206 10.32 -11.79 -19.49
CA GLY A 206 10.55 -12.00 -20.93
C GLY A 206 9.53 -11.28 -21.82
N CYS A 207 8.23 -11.53 -21.61
CA CYS A 207 7.16 -11.01 -22.48
C CYS A 207 6.28 -9.93 -21.82
N GLY A 208 6.49 -9.63 -20.54
CA GLY A 208 5.68 -8.64 -19.81
C GLY A 208 4.27 -9.10 -19.44
N HIS A 209 3.91 -10.36 -19.75
CA HIS A 209 2.64 -10.96 -19.33
C HIS A 209 2.48 -10.90 -17.81
N GLN A 210 1.25 -10.74 -17.36
CA GLN A 210 0.90 -10.53 -15.96
C GLN A 210 -0.28 -11.39 -15.58
N MET A 211 -0.27 -11.80 -14.33
CA MET A 211 -1.33 -12.56 -13.71
C MET A 211 -1.45 -12.15 -12.24
N THR A 212 -2.66 -12.25 -11.73
CA THR A 212 -2.93 -12.18 -10.30
C THR A 212 -2.31 -13.39 -9.58
N PRO A 213 -2.10 -13.32 -8.26
CA PRO A 213 -1.65 -14.48 -7.48
C PRO A 213 -2.55 -15.71 -7.67
N ASP A 214 -3.87 -15.53 -7.67
CA ASP A 214 -4.82 -16.62 -7.83
C ASP A 214 -4.74 -17.26 -9.22
N GLU A 215 -4.60 -16.46 -10.28
CA GLU A 215 -4.36 -16.96 -11.64
C GLU A 215 -3.04 -17.72 -11.75
N TYR A 216 -1.98 -17.24 -11.07
CA TYR A 216 -0.71 -17.96 -10.99
C TYR A 216 -0.88 -19.31 -10.29
N ASP A 217 -1.57 -19.35 -9.15
CA ASP A 217 -1.76 -20.57 -8.38
C ASP A 217 -2.57 -21.61 -9.15
N GLN A 218 -3.62 -21.18 -9.87
CA GLN A 218 -4.40 -22.02 -10.77
C GLN A 218 -3.53 -22.57 -11.92
N HIS A 219 -2.72 -21.71 -12.55
CA HIS A 219 -1.82 -22.10 -13.63
C HIS A 219 -0.74 -23.09 -13.15
N ALA A 220 -0.10 -22.80 -12.02
CA ALA A 220 0.92 -23.66 -11.43
C ALA A 220 0.34 -25.04 -11.07
N ALA A 221 -0.88 -25.10 -10.53
CA ALA A 221 -1.58 -26.34 -10.25
C ALA A 221 -1.86 -27.15 -11.52
N ALA A 222 -2.28 -26.50 -12.62
CA ALA A 222 -2.54 -27.15 -13.90
C ALA A 222 -1.25 -27.75 -14.52
N ILE A 223 -0.13 -27.02 -14.46
CA ILE A 223 1.18 -27.50 -14.93
C ILE A 223 1.65 -28.70 -14.11
N LEU A 224 1.57 -28.63 -12.77
CA LEU A 224 1.93 -29.74 -11.88
C LEU A 224 1.11 -31.00 -12.18
N HIS A 225 -0.21 -30.84 -12.37
CA HIS A 225 -1.09 -31.95 -12.71
C HIS A 225 -0.71 -32.60 -14.04
N THR A 226 -0.40 -31.78 -15.06
CA THR A 226 0.03 -32.25 -16.37
C THR A 226 1.32 -33.07 -16.28
N HIS A 227 2.32 -32.58 -15.54
CA HIS A 227 3.58 -33.30 -15.35
C HIS A 227 3.40 -34.64 -14.62
N GLN A 228 2.51 -34.70 -13.62
CA GLN A 228 2.21 -35.93 -12.88
C GLN A 228 1.54 -37.00 -13.77
N LEU A 229 0.74 -36.59 -14.76
CA LEU A 229 0.11 -37.50 -15.72
C LEU A 229 1.11 -38.05 -16.74
N THR A 230 2.06 -37.23 -17.20
CA THR A 230 3.10 -37.66 -18.16
C THR A 230 4.23 -38.51 -17.54
N ALA A 231 4.37 -38.49 -16.22
CA ALA A 231 5.40 -39.25 -15.50
C ALA A 231 4.96 -40.69 -15.12
N ARG A 232 3.74 -41.09 -15.47
CA ARG A 232 3.23 -42.46 -15.31
C ARG A 232 3.23 -43.19 -16.65
#